data_AF-A0A9P6Y371-F1
#
_entry.id   AF-A0A9P6Y371-F1
#
_cell.length_a   1.000
_cell.length_b   1.000
_cell.length_c   1.000
_cell.angle_alpha   90.00
_cell.angle_beta   90.00
_cell.angle_gamma   90.00
#
_symmetry.space_group_name_H-M   'P 1'
#
loop_
_entity.id
_entity.type
_entity.pdbx_description
1 polymer ?
#
loop_
_entity_poly.entity_id
_entity_poly.type
_entity_poly.pdbx_seq_one_letter_code
_entity_poly.pdbx_strand_id
1 'polypeptide(L)'
;MGQLLSSLNLRGNSDIVPEIGFDIENAAPTTEESEIHDELYNLLIQPTTELLQSFRQYEPASDMIREAIASPTTENEDKAWEAVTPTVNMLRTFYSYSAQLEKGIPTLLNVLCKDGTTKDLDRHPGLTKLFADLLDFVFEFDYIKIRSPAIQNDFSFYRRTLQRGRSLEDSDPNKSNLRTAMDEDDLANRISLFIAYSTPMLKCLIDTTVKYVQSNQSTKSVSEWLSSIWAVCYQTLSKKKTNNDSISSFCFKVMVVTIILYDHVDPQGAFSKYSPINVKNSLKIIQTSNNNNNEQSSTANLISALRYNSKHLNDESTPKAIKNVILAT
;
A
#
# COMPACT_ATOMS: atom_id res chain seq x y z
N MET A 1 22.25 18.57 -39.03
CA MET A 1 22.80 17.86 -37.85
C MET A 1 22.93 18.79 -36.62
N GLY A 2 21.87 19.50 -36.26
CA GLY A 2 21.89 20.46 -35.13
C GLY A 2 20.72 20.33 -34.15
N GLN A 3 19.85 19.33 -34.32
CA GLN A 3 18.65 19.12 -33.50
C GLN A 3 18.70 17.87 -32.61
N LEU A 4 19.77 17.07 -32.67
CA LEU A 4 19.92 15.84 -31.89
C LEU A 4 20.84 15.98 -30.67
N LEU A 5 21.36 17.18 -30.40
CA LEU A 5 22.28 17.45 -29.29
C LEU A 5 21.65 18.22 -28.11
N SER A 6 20.38 18.65 -28.21
CA SER A 6 19.69 19.26 -27.07
C SER A 6 19.17 18.23 -26.04
N SER A 7 19.13 16.94 -26.39
CA SER A 7 18.66 15.85 -25.52
C SER A 7 19.73 15.28 -24.59
N LEU A 8 20.98 15.77 -24.64
CA LEU A 8 22.10 15.26 -23.86
C LEU A 8 22.68 16.24 -22.83
N ASN A 9 22.02 17.38 -22.57
CA ASN A 9 22.37 18.26 -21.46
C ASN A 9 21.78 17.75 -20.13
N LEU A 10 22.27 16.60 -19.67
CA LEU A 10 22.15 16.11 -18.28
C LEU A 10 23.13 16.84 -17.34
N ARG A 11 23.21 18.18 -17.46
CA ARG A 11 23.97 19.01 -16.53
C ARG A 11 23.13 20.21 -16.10
N GLY A 12 22.61 20.14 -14.88
CA GLY A 12 22.48 21.31 -14.02
C GLY A 12 21.13 22.01 -13.93
N ASN A 13 20.01 21.30 -13.88
CA ASN A 13 18.79 21.87 -13.28
C ASN A 13 17.94 20.81 -12.58
N SER A 14 17.78 20.98 -11.26
CA SER A 14 17.04 20.13 -10.32
C SER A 14 15.51 20.21 -10.44
N ASP A 15 14.99 20.69 -11.57
CA ASP A 15 13.57 21.06 -11.73
C ASP A 15 12.87 20.39 -12.92
N ILE A 16 13.56 19.54 -13.69
CA ILE A 16 12.98 18.90 -14.88
C ILE A 16 12.43 17.53 -14.48
N VAL A 17 11.11 17.43 -14.36
CA VAL A 17 10.41 16.13 -14.28
C VAL A 17 10.36 15.54 -15.70
N PRO A 18 10.78 14.28 -15.91
CA PRO A 18 10.74 13.67 -17.25
C PRO A 18 9.31 13.66 -17.79
N GLU A 19 9.06 14.21 -18.97
CA GLU A 19 7.74 14.12 -19.61
C GLU A 19 7.51 12.71 -20.15
N ILE A 20 6.41 12.07 -19.74
CA ILE A 20 6.06 10.69 -20.11
C ILE A 20 4.63 10.70 -20.61
N GLY A 21 4.40 10.19 -21.82
CA GLY A 21 3.12 10.23 -22.53
C GLY A 21 2.13 9.13 -22.13
N PHE A 22 2.21 8.61 -20.90
CA PHE A 22 1.39 7.49 -20.44
C PHE A 22 0.05 7.97 -19.88
N ASP A 23 -1.05 7.43 -20.41
CA ASP A 23 -2.40 7.67 -19.88
C ASP A 23 -2.72 6.67 -18.77
N ILE A 24 -2.46 7.06 -17.52
CA ILE A 24 -2.76 6.23 -16.34
C ILE A 24 -4.25 6.05 -16.08
N GLU A 25 -5.14 6.80 -16.74
CA GLU A 25 -6.59 6.65 -16.55
C GLU A 25 -7.15 5.55 -17.46
N ASN A 26 -6.80 5.59 -18.74
CA ASN A 26 -7.42 4.74 -19.77
C ASN A 26 -6.51 3.62 -20.30
N ALA A 27 -5.34 3.41 -19.68
CA ALA A 27 -4.45 2.31 -20.04
C ALA A 27 -5.18 0.96 -19.95
N ALA A 28 -5.15 0.21 -21.06
CA ALA A 28 -5.78 -1.09 -21.21
C ALA A 28 -4.73 -2.13 -21.65
N PRO A 29 -4.90 -3.41 -21.31
CA PRO A 29 -3.94 -4.44 -21.65
C PRO A 29 -3.80 -4.61 -23.17
N THR A 30 -2.58 -4.81 -23.64
CA THR A 30 -2.32 -5.24 -25.01
C THR A 30 -2.63 -6.74 -25.19
N THR A 31 -2.78 -7.20 -26.43
CA THR A 31 -3.03 -8.62 -26.72
C THR A 31 -1.93 -9.53 -26.20
N GLU A 32 -0.68 -9.04 -26.15
CA GLU A 32 0.48 -9.82 -25.69
C GLU A 32 0.51 -10.01 -24.16
N GLU A 33 -0.07 -9.08 -23.40
CA GLU A 33 -0.08 -9.14 -21.94
C GLU A 33 -1.41 -9.57 -21.34
N SER A 34 -2.46 -9.72 -22.15
CA SER A 34 -3.84 -9.97 -21.68
C SER A 34 -3.95 -11.18 -20.76
N GLU A 35 -3.28 -12.30 -21.09
CA GLU A 35 -3.36 -13.52 -20.26
C GLU A 35 -2.78 -13.31 -18.86
N ILE A 36 -1.59 -12.71 -18.78
CA ILE A 36 -0.91 -12.41 -17.51
C ILE A 36 -1.67 -11.31 -16.75
N HIS A 37 -2.18 -10.32 -17.47
CA HIS A 37 -2.98 -9.25 -16.91
C HIS A 37 -4.23 -9.80 -16.23
N ASP A 38 -4.98 -10.69 -16.88
CA ASP A 38 -6.22 -11.24 -16.34
C ASP A 38 -5.95 -12.12 -15.11
N GLU A 39 -4.88 -12.93 -15.13
CA GLU A 39 -4.44 -13.70 -13.96
C GLU A 39 -4.13 -12.77 -12.77
N LEU A 40 -3.31 -11.75 -13.00
CA LEU A 40 -2.91 -10.80 -11.96
C LEU A 40 -4.06 -9.91 -11.51
N TYR A 41 -4.99 -9.57 -12.40
CA TYR A 41 -6.16 -8.76 -12.07
C TYR A 41 -7.08 -9.54 -11.13
N ASN A 42 -7.35 -10.81 -11.44
CA ASN A 42 -8.17 -11.67 -10.59
C ASN A 42 -7.53 -11.91 -9.22
N LEU A 43 -6.20 -12.02 -9.17
CA LEU A 43 -5.45 -12.22 -7.92
C LEU A 43 -5.33 -10.94 -7.09
N LEU A 44 -4.97 -9.82 -7.70
CA LEU A 44 -4.55 -8.61 -7.01
C LEU A 44 -5.64 -7.54 -6.93
N ILE A 45 -6.46 -7.37 -7.97
CA ILE A 45 -7.37 -6.20 -8.08
C ILE A 45 -8.83 -6.57 -7.82
N GLN A 46 -9.34 -7.65 -8.41
CA GLN A 46 -10.72 -8.10 -8.23
C GLN A 46 -11.17 -8.16 -6.74
N PRO A 47 -10.39 -8.74 -5.80
CA PRO A 47 -10.82 -8.81 -4.40
C PRO A 47 -10.81 -7.46 -3.66
N THR A 48 -10.10 -6.43 -4.16
CA THR A 48 -9.84 -5.19 -3.41
C THR A 48 -11.12 -4.44 -3.01
N THR A 49 -12.13 -4.46 -3.88
CA THR A 49 -13.40 -3.76 -3.65
C THR A 49 -14.15 -4.34 -2.45
N GLU A 50 -14.27 -5.67 -2.38
CA GLU A 50 -14.92 -6.36 -1.27
C GLU A 50 -14.13 -6.23 0.03
N LEU A 51 -12.79 -6.25 -0.04
CA LEU A 51 -11.92 -6.03 1.13
C LEU A 51 -12.10 -4.62 1.71
N LEU A 52 -12.12 -3.58 0.87
CA LEU A 52 -12.37 -2.21 1.32
C LEU A 52 -13.79 -2.04 1.86
N GLN A 53 -14.79 -2.64 1.21
CA GLN A 53 -16.17 -2.55 1.66
C GLN A 53 -16.36 -3.22 3.02
N SER A 54 -15.84 -4.43 3.21
CA SER A 54 -15.89 -5.13 4.49
C SER A 54 -15.19 -4.34 5.59
N PHE A 55 -14.03 -3.73 5.31
CA PHE A 55 -13.34 -2.90 6.32
C PHE A 55 -14.12 -1.62 6.66
N ARG A 56 -14.77 -0.97 5.68
CA ARG A 56 -15.60 0.22 5.93
C ARG A 56 -16.85 -0.10 6.75
N GLN A 57 -17.33 -1.33 6.69
CA GLN A 57 -18.47 -1.83 7.46
C GLN A 57 -18.07 -2.44 8.81
N TYR A 58 -16.79 -2.36 9.20
CA TYR A 58 -16.32 -2.87 10.48
C TYR A 58 -16.99 -2.14 11.65
N GLU A 59 -17.66 -2.91 12.50
CA GLU A 59 -18.25 -2.45 13.75
C GLU A 59 -17.45 -3.00 14.95
N PRO A 60 -16.93 -2.13 15.83
CA PRO A 60 -16.17 -2.57 16.99
C PRO A 60 -17.02 -3.35 18.00
N ALA A 61 -16.53 -4.49 18.48
CA ALA A 61 -17.16 -5.26 19.54
C ALA A 61 -16.81 -4.74 20.96
N SER A 62 -16.36 -3.48 21.05
CA SER A 62 -15.73 -2.92 22.25
C SER A 62 -16.62 -2.96 23.49
N ASP A 63 -17.92 -2.72 23.36
CA ASP A 63 -18.84 -2.71 24.51
C ASP A 63 -19.10 -4.12 25.06
N MET A 64 -19.33 -5.09 24.16
CA MET A 64 -19.50 -6.50 24.54
C MET A 64 -18.23 -7.05 25.19
N ILE A 65 -17.05 -6.70 24.67
CA ILE A 65 -15.76 -7.08 25.26
C ILE A 65 -15.58 -6.47 26.65
N ARG A 66 -15.92 -5.19 26.84
CA ARG A 66 -15.83 -4.52 28.16
C ARG A 66 -16.75 -5.19 29.17
N GLU A 67 -17.97 -5.52 28.77
CA GLU A 67 -18.95 -6.20 29.61
C GLU A 67 -18.47 -7.60 30.03
N ALA A 68 -17.96 -8.39 29.09
CA ALA A 68 -17.38 -9.70 29.37
C ALA A 68 -16.16 -9.64 30.31
N ILE A 69 -15.31 -8.61 30.19
CA ILE A 69 -14.16 -8.42 31.08
C ILE A 69 -14.61 -7.95 32.47
N ALA A 70 -15.59 -7.05 32.56
CA ALA A 70 -16.08 -6.50 33.82
C ALA A 70 -16.92 -7.51 34.62
N SER A 71 -17.69 -8.35 33.93
CA SER A 71 -18.56 -9.38 34.51
C SER A 71 -18.38 -10.71 33.76
N PRO A 72 -17.41 -11.55 34.18
CA PRO A 72 -17.09 -12.81 33.51
C PRO A 72 -18.17 -13.88 33.79
N THR A 73 -19.25 -13.84 33.02
CA THR A 73 -20.27 -14.89 32.97
C THR A 73 -20.20 -15.58 31.60
N THR A 74 -20.60 -16.85 31.53
CA THR A 74 -20.62 -17.60 30.26
C THR A 74 -21.45 -16.86 29.20
N GLU A 75 -22.60 -16.30 29.58
CA GLU A 75 -23.45 -15.51 28.67
C GLU A 75 -22.75 -14.28 28.12
N ASN A 76 -22.01 -13.53 28.94
CA ASN A 76 -21.30 -12.33 28.49
C ASN A 76 -20.08 -12.69 27.62
N GLU A 77 -19.38 -13.76 27.96
CA GLU A 77 -18.29 -14.27 27.13
C GLU A 77 -18.79 -14.76 25.76
N ASP A 78 -19.95 -15.41 25.70
CA ASP A 78 -20.60 -15.85 24.46
C ASP A 78 -21.00 -14.66 23.59
N LYS A 79 -21.67 -13.65 24.15
CA LYS A 79 -22.02 -12.42 23.42
C LYS A 79 -20.79 -11.71 22.86
N ALA A 80 -19.73 -11.59 23.65
CA ALA A 80 -18.48 -10.96 23.19
C ALA A 80 -17.78 -11.78 22.10
N TRP A 81 -17.83 -13.11 22.19
CA TRP A 81 -17.26 -14.01 21.19
C TRP A 81 -18.01 -13.94 19.86
N GLU A 82 -19.34 -13.99 19.89
CA GLU A 82 -20.19 -13.83 18.71
C GLU A 82 -19.97 -12.47 18.04
N ALA A 83 -19.87 -11.40 18.84
CA ALA A 83 -19.62 -10.05 18.32
C ALA A 83 -18.24 -9.89 17.66
N VAL A 84 -17.20 -10.59 18.15
CA VAL A 84 -15.85 -10.52 17.60
C VAL A 84 -15.63 -11.45 16.41
N THR A 85 -16.43 -12.50 16.26
CA THR A 85 -16.28 -13.52 15.21
C THR A 85 -16.27 -12.93 13.78
N PRO A 86 -17.17 -12.01 13.40
CA PRO A 86 -17.12 -11.35 12.09
C PRO A 86 -15.80 -10.62 11.84
N THR A 87 -15.29 -9.89 12.85
CA THR A 87 -14.01 -9.18 12.78
C THR A 87 -12.84 -10.14 12.56
N VAL A 88 -12.84 -11.29 13.23
CA VAL A 88 -11.81 -12.32 13.06
C VAL A 88 -11.82 -12.89 11.65
N ASN A 89 -13.00 -13.22 11.11
CA ASN A 89 -13.13 -13.74 9.75
C ASN A 89 -12.67 -12.71 8.70
N MET A 90 -13.04 -11.44 8.89
CA MET A 90 -12.56 -10.34 8.06
C MET A 90 -11.03 -10.22 8.09
N LEU A 91 -10.41 -10.26 9.28
CA LEU A 91 -8.96 -10.21 9.44
C LEU A 91 -8.23 -11.42 8.82
N ARG A 92 -8.82 -12.61 8.88
CA ARG A 92 -8.32 -13.80 8.18
C ARG A 92 -8.29 -13.57 6.67
N THR A 93 -9.35 -12.99 6.11
CA THR A 93 -9.42 -12.64 4.68
C THR A 93 -8.36 -11.61 4.31
N PHE A 94 -8.17 -10.55 5.13
CA PHE A 94 -7.15 -9.52 4.89
C PHE A 94 -5.74 -10.11 4.91
N TYR A 95 -5.44 -10.96 5.90
CA TYR A 95 -4.15 -11.62 5.99
C TYR A 95 -3.91 -12.60 4.82
N SER A 96 -4.92 -13.38 4.44
CA SER A 96 -4.85 -14.28 3.28
C SER A 96 -4.55 -13.52 1.98
N TYR A 97 -5.22 -12.38 1.76
CA TYR A 97 -4.93 -11.52 0.62
C TYR A 97 -3.52 -10.94 0.67
N SER A 98 -3.00 -10.58 1.85
CA SER A 98 -1.60 -10.12 1.97
C SER A 98 -0.60 -11.18 1.49
N ALA A 99 -0.89 -12.48 1.69
CA ALA A 99 -0.08 -13.57 1.16
C ALA A 99 -0.21 -13.76 -0.37
N GLN A 100 -1.33 -13.32 -0.96
CA GLN A 100 -1.49 -13.26 -2.42
C GLN A 100 -0.66 -12.12 -3.02
N LEU A 101 -0.58 -10.96 -2.34
CA LEU A 101 0.31 -9.86 -2.73
C LEU A 101 1.77 -10.33 -2.81
N GLU A 102 2.24 -11.07 -1.80
CA GLU A 102 3.60 -11.62 -1.76
C GLU A 102 3.95 -12.50 -2.98
N LYS A 103 2.94 -13.10 -3.63
CA LYS A 103 3.09 -13.93 -4.83
C LYS A 103 2.92 -13.13 -6.12
N GLY A 104 1.92 -12.25 -6.19
CA GLY A 104 1.61 -11.52 -7.42
C GLY A 104 2.57 -10.37 -7.74
N ILE A 105 3.09 -9.67 -6.72
CA ILE A 105 4.02 -8.55 -6.92
C ILE A 105 5.31 -9.00 -7.64
N PRO A 106 6.00 -10.09 -7.23
CA PRO A 106 7.17 -10.57 -7.95
C PRO A 106 6.88 -10.92 -9.41
N THR A 107 5.74 -11.56 -9.69
CA THR A 107 5.32 -11.91 -11.05
C THR A 107 5.12 -10.67 -11.91
N LEU A 108 4.42 -9.66 -11.37
CA LEU A 108 4.18 -8.38 -12.01
C LEU A 108 5.50 -7.63 -12.31
N LEU A 109 6.38 -7.50 -11.31
CA LEU A 109 7.67 -6.82 -11.48
C LEU A 109 8.63 -7.57 -12.41
N ASN A 110 8.50 -8.89 -12.53
CA ASN A 110 9.29 -9.70 -13.45
C ASN A 110 8.89 -9.48 -14.92
N VAL A 111 7.65 -9.09 -15.21
CA VAL A 111 7.26 -8.67 -16.57
C VAL A 111 7.68 -7.21 -16.80
N LEU A 112 7.42 -6.33 -15.84
CA LEU A 112 7.59 -4.89 -16.01
C LEU A 112 9.06 -4.42 -16.01
N CYS A 113 9.95 -5.09 -15.27
CA CYS A 113 11.31 -4.58 -15.01
C CYS A 113 12.46 -5.43 -15.60
N LYS A 114 12.19 -6.56 -16.24
CA LYS A 114 13.22 -7.54 -16.62
C LYS A 114 14.05 -7.17 -17.84
N ASP A 115 13.50 -6.46 -18.81
CA ASP A 115 14.16 -6.19 -20.10
C ASP A 115 14.90 -4.84 -20.17
N GLY A 116 15.10 -4.16 -19.03
CA GLY A 116 15.90 -2.92 -18.96
C GLY A 116 15.31 -1.71 -19.71
N THR A 117 14.14 -1.85 -20.36
CA THR A 117 13.37 -0.75 -20.97
C THR A 117 12.36 -0.20 -19.98
N THR A 118 12.83 0.25 -18.83
CA THR A 118 12.05 0.73 -17.65
C THR A 118 11.41 2.10 -17.85
N LYS A 119 11.71 2.75 -18.98
CA LYS A 119 11.18 4.05 -19.38
C LYS A 119 9.92 3.96 -20.23
N ASP A 120 9.66 2.78 -20.81
CA ASP A 120 8.52 2.58 -21.70
C ASP A 120 7.37 1.94 -20.91
N LEU A 121 6.70 2.76 -20.09
CA LEU A 121 5.45 2.35 -19.42
C LEU A 121 4.39 1.90 -20.44
N ASP A 122 4.48 2.41 -21.68
CA ASP A 122 3.63 2.05 -22.81
C ASP A 122 3.86 0.63 -23.35
N ARG A 123 4.93 -0.07 -22.93
CA ARG A 123 5.16 -1.46 -23.35
C ARG A 123 4.14 -2.41 -22.72
N HIS A 124 3.80 -2.14 -21.46
CA HIS A 124 2.89 -2.95 -20.66
C HIS A 124 1.86 -2.07 -19.93
N PRO A 125 0.97 -1.40 -20.69
CA PRO A 125 0.07 -0.39 -20.14
C PRO A 125 -0.95 -0.97 -19.16
N GLY A 126 -1.54 -2.13 -19.46
CA GLY A 126 -2.51 -2.77 -18.57
C GLY A 126 -1.87 -3.19 -17.24
N LEU A 127 -0.68 -3.80 -17.30
CA LEU A 127 0.05 -4.21 -16.09
C LEU A 127 0.55 -3.01 -15.26
N THR A 128 0.93 -1.92 -15.92
CA THR A 128 1.29 -0.66 -15.24
C THR A 128 0.09 -0.05 -14.53
N LYS A 129 -1.08 -0.03 -15.17
CA LYS A 129 -2.34 0.42 -14.57
C LYS A 129 -2.72 -0.44 -13.37
N LEU A 130 -2.64 -1.77 -13.52
CA LEU A 130 -2.89 -2.75 -12.47
C LEU A 130 -2.02 -2.48 -11.24
N PHE A 131 -0.72 -2.20 -11.43
CA PHE A 131 0.14 -1.83 -10.31
C PHE A 131 -0.31 -0.53 -9.63
N ALA A 132 -0.67 0.49 -10.40
CA ALA A 132 -1.17 1.75 -9.85
C ALA A 132 -2.48 1.55 -9.05
N ASP A 133 -3.40 0.70 -9.53
CA ASP A 133 -4.62 0.32 -8.79
C ASP A 133 -4.31 -0.42 -7.48
N LEU A 134 -3.30 -1.28 -7.49
CA LEU A 134 -2.81 -1.92 -6.27
C LEU A 134 -2.26 -0.88 -5.28
N LEU A 135 -1.48 0.11 -5.74
CA LEU A 135 -0.95 1.17 -4.87
C LEU A 135 -2.08 2.01 -4.25
N ASP A 136 -3.12 2.30 -5.03
CA ASP A 136 -4.31 3.01 -4.55
C ASP A 136 -5.03 2.24 -3.44
N PHE A 137 -5.29 0.94 -3.68
CA PHE A 137 -5.89 0.04 -2.69
C PHE A 137 -5.06 -0.01 -1.40
N VAL A 138 -3.75 -0.19 -1.52
CA VAL A 138 -2.84 -0.31 -0.36
C VAL A 138 -2.93 0.94 0.51
N PHE A 139 -2.95 2.12 -0.11
CA PHE A 139 -3.11 3.38 0.61
C PHE A 139 -4.47 3.47 1.32
N GLU A 140 -5.57 3.17 0.62
CA GLU A 140 -6.93 3.24 1.16
C GLU A 140 -7.15 2.25 2.31
N PHE A 141 -6.67 1.01 2.17
CA PHE A 141 -6.78 -0.02 3.19
C PHE A 141 -6.09 0.42 4.49
N ASP A 142 -4.83 0.84 4.38
CA ASP A 142 -4.03 1.26 5.53
C ASP A 142 -4.58 2.55 6.16
N TYR A 143 -5.16 3.43 5.35
CA TYR A 143 -5.84 4.63 5.84
C TYR A 143 -7.05 4.28 6.72
N ILE A 144 -7.89 3.35 6.30
CA ILE A 144 -9.02 2.86 7.11
C ILE A 144 -8.48 2.20 8.39
N LYS A 145 -7.42 1.40 8.28
CA LYS A 145 -6.82 0.70 9.42
C LYS A 145 -6.34 1.64 10.52
N ILE A 146 -5.63 2.71 10.16
CA ILE A 146 -5.11 3.70 11.13
C ILE A 146 -6.24 4.34 11.93
N ARG A 147 -7.41 4.53 11.31
CA ARG A 147 -8.59 5.14 11.94
C ARG A 147 -9.45 4.17 12.74
N SER A 148 -9.13 2.87 12.70
CA SER A 148 -9.87 1.80 13.35
C SER A 148 -9.03 1.12 14.44
N PRO A 149 -8.59 1.83 15.50
CA PRO A 149 -7.71 1.26 16.53
C PRO A 149 -8.36 0.10 17.30
N ALA A 150 -9.69 0.05 17.35
CA ALA A 150 -10.44 -1.00 18.03
C ALA A 150 -10.18 -2.40 17.44
N ILE A 151 -9.81 -2.50 16.16
CA ILE A 151 -9.59 -3.80 15.49
C ILE A 151 -8.51 -4.63 16.17
N GLN A 152 -7.47 -3.98 16.70
CA GLN A 152 -6.40 -4.66 17.43
C GLN A 152 -6.88 -5.16 18.80
N ASN A 153 -7.76 -4.40 19.46
CA ASN A 153 -8.32 -4.75 20.76
C ASN A 153 -9.27 -5.94 20.63
N ASP A 154 -10.16 -5.90 19.63
CA ASP A 154 -11.11 -6.96 19.33
C ASP A 154 -10.37 -8.28 19.03
N PHE A 155 -9.34 -8.22 18.17
CA PHE A 155 -8.55 -9.40 17.85
C PHE A 155 -7.70 -9.90 19.04
N SER A 156 -7.21 -8.99 19.88
CA SER A 156 -6.51 -9.36 21.12
C SER A 156 -7.43 -10.01 22.15
N PHE A 157 -8.72 -9.67 22.17
CA PHE A 157 -9.72 -10.39 22.95
C PHE A 157 -9.91 -11.81 22.41
N TYR A 158 -10.16 -11.95 21.10
CA TYR A 158 -10.30 -13.26 20.45
C TYR A 158 -9.12 -14.19 20.76
N ARG A 159 -7.87 -13.72 20.58
CA ARG A 159 -6.68 -14.55 20.84
C ARG A 159 -6.59 -15.01 22.29
N ARG A 160 -6.90 -14.14 23.26
CA ARG A 160 -6.90 -14.52 24.69
C ARG A 160 -7.96 -15.57 25.01
N THR A 161 -9.12 -15.46 24.37
CA THR A 161 -10.22 -16.42 24.55
C THR A 161 -9.93 -17.75 23.85
N LEU A 162 -9.29 -17.73 22.67
CA LEU A 162 -8.80 -18.91 21.95
C LEU A 162 -7.80 -19.71 22.79
N GLN A 163 -6.82 -19.04 23.41
CA GLN A 163 -5.80 -19.67 24.27
C GLN A 163 -6.37 -20.31 25.54
N ARG A 164 -7.59 -19.95 25.95
CA ARG A 164 -8.32 -20.59 27.05
C ARG A 164 -9.05 -21.87 26.64
N GLY A 165 -8.93 -22.29 25.37
CA GLY A 165 -9.49 -23.53 24.85
C GLY A 165 -10.81 -23.37 24.09
N ARG A 166 -11.22 -22.14 23.76
CA ARG A 166 -12.44 -21.87 22.98
C ARG A 166 -12.12 -21.87 21.48
N SER A 167 -12.77 -22.72 20.69
CA SER A 167 -12.59 -22.82 19.23
C SER A 167 -13.73 -22.13 18.47
N LEU A 168 -13.46 -21.65 17.24
CA LEU A 168 -14.52 -21.24 16.31
C LEU A 168 -15.26 -22.44 15.70
N GLU A 169 -14.61 -23.61 15.66
CA GLU A 169 -15.18 -24.86 15.19
C GLU A 169 -15.57 -25.74 16.38
N ASP A 170 -16.86 -25.75 16.72
CA ASP A 170 -17.44 -26.63 17.75
C ASP A 170 -18.17 -27.84 17.11
N SER A 171 -17.73 -28.27 15.91
CA SER A 171 -18.58 -29.11 15.03
C SER A 171 -17.89 -30.30 14.33
N ASP A 172 -16.69 -30.74 14.74
CA ASP A 172 -16.18 -32.03 14.25
C ASP A 172 -15.31 -32.79 15.28
N PRO A 173 -15.86 -33.80 15.99
CA PRO A 173 -15.12 -34.59 16.98
C PRO A 173 -14.05 -35.51 16.40
N ASN A 174 -13.88 -35.58 15.07
CA ASN A 174 -12.97 -36.52 14.38
C ASN A 174 -11.71 -35.91 13.77
N LYS A 175 -11.53 -34.58 13.79
CA LYS A 175 -10.21 -33.98 13.51
C LYS A 175 -9.40 -33.96 14.78
N SER A 176 -8.12 -34.30 14.71
CA SER A 176 -7.20 -34.25 15.86
C SER A 176 -7.20 -32.85 16.49
N ASN A 177 -8.04 -32.65 17.51
CA ASN A 177 -8.37 -31.34 18.10
C ASN A 177 -7.13 -30.51 18.46
N LEU A 178 -6.04 -31.17 18.84
CA LEU A 178 -4.78 -30.51 19.18
C LEU A 178 -4.09 -29.87 17.98
N ARG A 179 -4.02 -30.55 16.81
CA ARG A 179 -3.30 -30.01 15.65
C ARG A 179 -4.04 -28.84 15.02
N THR A 180 -5.36 -28.93 14.92
CA THR A 180 -6.21 -27.84 14.44
C THR A 180 -6.14 -26.62 15.36
N ALA A 181 -6.17 -26.82 16.68
CA ALA A 181 -6.04 -25.74 17.65
C ALA A 181 -4.65 -25.07 17.59
N MET A 182 -3.59 -25.85 17.37
CA MET A 182 -2.23 -25.31 17.16
C MET A 182 -2.14 -24.50 15.87
N ASP A 183 -2.67 -25.01 14.77
CA ASP A 183 -2.70 -24.30 13.48
C ASP A 183 -3.50 -22.98 13.58
N GLU A 184 -4.59 -22.98 14.37
CA GLU A 184 -5.41 -21.78 14.61
C GLU A 184 -4.70 -20.74 15.49
N ASP A 185 -3.99 -21.15 16.55
CA ASP A 185 -3.18 -20.24 17.37
C ASP A 185 -2.00 -19.66 16.56
N ASP A 186 -1.32 -20.48 15.76
CA ASP A 186 -0.25 -20.02 14.87
C ASP A 186 -0.75 -18.99 13.84
N LEU A 187 -1.90 -19.26 13.23
CA LEU A 187 -2.54 -18.30 12.32
C LEU A 187 -2.91 -17.00 13.05
N ALA A 188 -3.50 -17.11 14.25
CA ALA A 188 -3.86 -15.95 15.06
C ALA A 188 -2.62 -15.11 15.43
N ASN A 189 -1.50 -15.75 15.75
CA ASN A 189 -0.23 -15.05 16.02
C ASN A 189 0.28 -14.29 14.79
N ARG A 190 0.21 -14.88 13.60
CA ARG A 190 0.60 -14.18 12.35
C ARG A 190 -0.31 -13.01 12.02
N ILE A 191 -1.62 -13.17 12.18
CA ILE A 191 -2.59 -12.07 11.99
C ILE A 191 -2.33 -10.96 13.01
N SER A 192 -2.01 -11.31 14.26
CA SER A 192 -1.67 -10.33 15.30
C SER A 192 -0.43 -9.51 14.92
N LEU A 193 0.60 -10.13 14.34
CA LEU A 193 1.78 -9.43 13.85
C LEU A 193 1.46 -8.55 12.64
N PHE A 194 0.61 -9.03 11.73
CA PHE A 194 0.14 -8.26 10.58
C PHE A 194 -0.56 -6.97 11.03
N ILE A 195 -1.58 -7.05 11.88
CA ILE A 195 -2.35 -5.87 12.32
C ILE A 195 -1.62 -4.96 13.32
N ALA A 196 -0.49 -5.41 13.88
CA ALA A 196 0.32 -4.59 14.78
C ALA A 196 0.97 -3.41 14.05
N TYR A 197 1.33 -3.56 12.77
CA TYR A 197 1.83 -2.46 11.95
C TYR A 197 0.72 -1.45 11.67
N SER A 198 1.01 -0.15 11.74
CA SER A 198 0.06 0.91 11.37
C SER A 198 -0.41 0.82 9.91
N THR A 199 0.46 0.29 9.04
CA THR A 199 0.32 0.25 7.58
C THR A 199 0.65 -1.17 7.06
N PRO A 200 -0.18 -2.17 7.39
CA PRO A 200 0.14 -3.57 7.14
C PRO A 200 0.26 -3.93 5.66
N MET A 201 -0.60 -3.38 4.79
CA MET A 201 -0.54 -3.68 3.36
C MET A 201 0.66 -3.00 2.70
N LEU A 202 0.96 -1.75 3.07
CA LEU A 202 2.13 -1.04 2.58
C LEU A 202 3.42 -1.72 3.05
N LYS A 203 3.48 -2.22 4.30
CA LYS A 203 4.62 -2.99 4.79
C LYS A 203 4.82 -4.26 3.97
N CYS A 204 3.76 -5.02 3.70
CA CYS A 204 3.81 -6.21 2.85
C CYS A 204 4.32 -5.89 1.45
N LEU A 205 3.79 -4.84 0.82
CA LEU A 205 4.22 -4.37 -0.49
C LEU A 205 5.70 -3.97 -0.52
N ILE A 206 6.18 -3.20 0.48
CA ILE A 206 7.58 -2.80 0.61
C ILE A 206 8.48 -4.04 0.76
N ASP A 207 8.18 -4.91 1.71
CA ASP A 207 9.02 -6.08 2.01
C ASP A 207 9.11 -7.02 0.80
N THR A 208 7.98 -7.25 0.13
CA THR A 208 7.93 -8.08 -1.08
C THR A 208 8.75 -7.47 -2.21
N THR A 209 8.62 -6.17 -2.43
CA THR A 209 9.36 -5.45 -3.48
C THR A 209 10.86 -5.45 -3.20
N VAL A 210 11.28 -5.16 -1.96
CA VAL A 210 12.69 -5.18 -1.55
C VAL A 210 13.27 -6.59 -1.69
N LYS A 211 12.54 -7.62 -1.25
CA LYS A 211 12.97 -9.02 -1.40
C LYS A 211 13.13 -9.41 -2.88
N TYR A 212 12.19 -9.01 -3.74
CA TYR A 212 12.28 -9.24 -5.18
C TYR A 212 13.52 -8.57 -5.78
N VAL A 213 13.76 -7.30 -5.46
CA VAL A 213 14.90 -6.52 -5.95
C VAL A 213 16.23 -7.15 -5.52
N GLN A 214 16.34 -7.56 -4.25
CA GLN A 214 17.54 -8.21 -3.72
C GLN A 214 17.79 -9.56 -4.38
N SER A 215 16.75 -10.34 -4.62
CA SER A 215 16.86 -11.69 -5.22
C SER A 215 17.25 -11.65 -6.70
N ASN A 216 16.79 -10.63 -7.44
CA ASN A 216 16.99 -10.53 -8.90
C ASN A 216 18.05 -9.50 -9.32
N GLN A 217 18.71 -8.83 -8.35
CA GLN A 217 19.68 -7.74 -8.62
C GLN A 217 19.12 -6.64 -9.54
N SER A 218 17.81 -6.37 -9.43
CA SER A 218 17.06 -5.50 -10.35
C SER A 218 16.85 -4.08 -9.80
N THR A 219 17.66 -3.65 -8.83
CA THR A 219 17.51 -2.37 -8.13
C THR A 219 17.40 -1.19 -9.08
N LYS A 220 18.29 -1.10 -10.07
CA LYS A 220 18.28 -0.01 -11.04
C LYS A 220 16.99 -0.01 -11.86
N SER A 221 16.60 -1.17 -12.39
CA SER A 221 15.42 -1.28 -13.25
C SER A 221 14.14 -0.93 -12.50
N VAL A 222 13.94 -1.48 -11.30
CA VAL A 222 12.76 -1.21 -10.48
C VAL A 222 12.73 0.25 -10.02
N SER A 223 13.88 0.82 -9.63
CA SER A 223 13.96 2.23 -9.21
C SER A 223 13.63 3.19 -10.37
N GLU A 224 14.17 2.95 -11.56
CA GLU A 224 13.85 3.74 -12.75
C GLU A 224 12.37 3.62 -13.10
N TRP A 225 11.80 2.42 -13.06
CA TRP A 225 10.39 2.19 -13.34
C TRP A 225 9.45 2.89 -12.33
N LEU A 226 9.74 2.80 -11.03
CA LEU A 226 9.01 3.55 -9.99
C LEU A 226 9.14 5.06 -10.21
N SER A 227 10.31 5.55 -10.62
CA SER A 227 10.48 6.98 -10.92
C SER A 227 9.64 7.43 -12.13
N SER A 228 9.45 6.55 -13.13
CA SER A 228 8.56 6.80 -14.27
C SER A 228 7.10 6.91 -13.83
N ILE A 229 6.61 6.00 -12.98
CA ILE A 229 5.23 6.06 -12.44
C ILE A 229 5.02 7.36 -11.66
N TRP A 230 5.98 7.72 -10.79
CA TRP A 230 5.92 8.98 -10.05
C TRP A 230 5.83 10.19 -11.00
N ALA A 231 6.64 10.21 -12.06
CA ALA A 231 6.68 11.31 -13.02
C ALA A 231 5.36 11.46 -13.79
N VAL A 232 4.70 10.34 -14.15
CA VAL A 232 3.38 10.33 -14.77
C VAL A 232 2.33 10.92 -13.83
N CYS A 233 2.24 10.42 -12.60
CA CYS A 233 1.28 10.95 -11.62
C CYS A 233 1.50 12.45 -11.37
N TYR A 234 2.76 12.88 -11.24
CA TYR A 234 3.10 14.29 -11.07
C TYR A 234 2.67 15.15 -12.26
N GLN A 235 2.84 14.66 -13.50
CA GLN A 235 2.42 15.37 -14.71
C GLN A 235 0.91 15.48 -14.81
N THR A 236 0.18 14.39 -14.55
CA THR A 236 -1.29 14.39 -14.56
C THR A 236 -1.83 15.43 -13.57
N LEU A 237 -1.25 15.50 -12.38
CA LEU A 237 -1.59 16.49 -11.36
C LEU A 237 -1.18 17.93 -11.77
N SER A 238 -0.01 18.09 -12.39
CA SER A 238 0.54 19.41 -12.75
C SER A 238 -0.16 20.04 -13.96
N LYS A 239 -0.67 19.23 -14.90
CA LYS A 239 -1.31 19.69 -16.15
C LYS A 239 -2.70 20.31 -15.94
N LYS A 240 -3.21 20.41 -14.69
CA LYS A 240 -4.26 21.34 -14.21
C LYS A 240 -5.49 21.55 -15.14
N LYS A 241 -5.95 20.51 -15.85
CA LYS A 241 -7.21 20.51 -16.62
C LYS A 241 -8.05 19.25 -16.48
N THR A 242 -7.75 18.37 -15.52
CA THR A 242 -8.67 17.31 -15.14
C THR A 242 -9.62 17.87 -14.08
N ASN A 243 -10.84 18.25 -14.48
CA ASN A 243 -11.96 18.60 -13.57
C ASN A 243 -12.48 17.36 -12.79
N ASN A 244 -11.65 16.33 -12.62
CA ASN A 244 -12.03 15.06 -12.03
C ASN A 244 -11.25 14.86 -10.73
N ASP A 245 -11.92 15.15 -9.61
CA ASP A 245 -11.34 15.02 -8.26
C ASP A 245 -10.93 13.58 -7.94
N SER A 246 -11.61 12.59 -8.53
CA SER A 246 -11.29 11.16 -8.33
C SER A 246 -9.91 10.78 -8.87
N ILE A 247 -9.59 11.19 -10.10
CA ILE A 247 -8.27 10.95 -10.73
C ILE A 247 -7.17 11.67 -9.95
N SER A 248 -7.45 12.89 -9.48
CA SER A 248 -6.49 13.65 -8.70
C SER A 248 -6.17 12.94 -7.38
N SER A 249 -7.19 12.46 -6.67
CA SER A 249 -7.03 11.66 -5.45
C SER A 249 -6.23 10.38 -5.70
N PHE A 250 -6.58 9.63 -6.76
CA PHE A 250 -5.84 8.45 -7.21
C PHE A 250 -4.35 8.77 -7.46
N CYS A 251 -4.06 9.79 -8.29
CA CYS A 251 -2.69 10.17 -8.61
C CYS A 251 -1.89 10.63 -7.39
N PHE A 252 -2.51 11.33 -6.43
CA PHE A 252 -1.84 11.70 -5.19
C PHE A 252 -1.44 10.48 -4.36
N LYS A 253 -2.37 9.53 -4.17
CA LYS A 253 -2.12 8.28 -3.42
C LYS A 253 -1.03 7.46 -4.08
N VAL A 254 -1.15 7.17 -5.38
CA VAL A 254 -0.15 6.43 -6.17
C VAL A 254 1.21 7.13 -6.13
N MET A 255 1.26 8.45 -6.29
CA MET A 255 2.51 9.21 -6.21
C MET A 255 3.19 9.05 -4.85
N VAL A 256 2.45 9.17 -3.74
CA VAL A 256 3.00 9.03 -2.37
C VAL A 256 3.52 7.62 -2.11
N VAL A 257 2.73 6.59 -2.44
CA VAL A 257 3.15 5.19 -2.23
C VAL A 257 4.37 4.87 -3.09
N THR A 258 4.43 5.38 -4.33
CA THR A 258 5.59 5.20 -5.21
C THR A 258 6.86 5.85 -4.64
N ILE A 259 6.75 7.06 -4.05
CA ILE A 259 7.88 7.71 -3.35
C ILE A 259 8.37 6.83 -2.20
N ILE A 260 7.45 6.27 -1.40
CA ILE A 260 7.79 5.39 -0.28
C ILE A 260 8.49 4.13 -0.79
N LEU A 261 7.96 3.46 -1.81
CA LEU A 261 8.59 2.26 -2.38
C LEU A 261 9.99 2.55 -2.93
N TYR A 262 10.15 3.62 -3.70
CA TYR A 262 11.44 4.03 -4.22
C TYR A 262 12.44 4.26 -3.07
N ASP A 263 11.99 4.90 -1.99
CA ASP A 263 12.83 5.17 -0.83
C ASP A 263 13.33 3.89 -0.12
N HIS A 264 12.57 2.80 -0.18
CA HIS A 264 13.00 1.51 0.37
C HIS A 264 13.87 0.69 -0.59
N VAL A 265 13.65 0.84 -1.90
CA VAL A 265 14.35 0.11 -2.96
C VAL A 265 15.72 0.72 -3.29
N ASP A 266 15.80 2.04 -3.45
CA ASP A 266 17.03 2.72 -3.82
C ASP A 266 17.96 2.87 -2.60
N PRO A 267 19.27 2.54 -2.72
CA PRO A 267 20.21 2.65 -1.61
C PRO A 267 20.43 4.08 -1.07
N GLN A 268 20.24 5.11 -1.90
CA GLN A 268 20.37 6.52 -1.49
C GLN A 268 19.03 7.12 -1.03
N GLY A 269 17.92 6.45 -1.34
CA GLY A 269 16.58 6.88 -0.96
C GLY A 269 15.99 7.96 -1.86
N ALA A 270 14.68 8.18 -1.69
CA ALA A 270 13.92 9.15 -2.47
C ALA A 270 14.28 10.60 -2.15
N PHE A 271 14.86 10.85 -0.96
CA PHE A 271 15.15 12.18 -0.44
C PHE A 271 16.54 12.71 -0.80
N SER A 272 17.38 11.87 -1.40
CA SER A 272 18.71 12.26 -1.89
C SER A 272 18.58 13.32 -3.00
N LYS A 273 19.57 14.23 -3.09
CA LYS A 273 19.66 15.20 -4.19
C LYS A 273 19.87 14.55 -5.56
N TYR A 274 20.37 13.30 -5.56
CA TYR A 274 20.61 12.52 -6.77
C TYR A 274 19.40 11.66 -7.16
N SER A 275 18.34 11.65 -6.34
CA SER A 275 17.09 10.97 -6.66
C SER A 275 16.43 11.60 -7.89
N PRO A 276 15.93 10.80 -8.85
CA PRO A 276 15.09 11.30 -9.94
C PRO A 276 13.72 11.80 -9.45
N ILE A 277 13.30 11.38 -8.25
CA ILE A 277 12.04 11.78 -7.64
C ILE A 277 12.20 13.14 -6.95
N ASN A 278 11.48 14.14 -7.46
CA ASN A 278 11.47 15.47 -6.85
C ASN A 278 10.40 15.56 -5.74
N VAL A 279 10.75 15.03 -4.56
CA VAL A 279 9.88 15.05 -3.37
C VAL A 279 9.43 16.47 -3.01
N LYS A 280 10.29 17.47 -3.17
CA LYS A 280 9.96 18.88 -2.87
C LYS A 280 8.79 19.37 -3.72
N ASN A 281 8.78 19.08 -5.02
CA ASN A 281 7.70 19.49 -5.91
C ASN A 281 6.43 18.64 -5.69
N SER A 282 6.58 17.35 -5.37
CA SER A 282 5.44 16.51 -4.93
C SER A 282 4.76 17.08 -3.68
N LEU A 283 5.52 17.51 -2.67
CA LEU A 283 4.96 18.14 -1.47
C LEU A 283 4.25 19.47 -1.79
N LYS A 284 4.83 20.30 -2.67
CA LYS A 284 4.19 21.55 -3.08
C LYS A 284 2.84 21.31 -3.77
N ILE A 285 2.73 20.32 -4.65
CA ILE A 285 1.47 20.07 -5.37
C ILE A 285 0.40 19.49 -4.43
N ILE A 286 0.80 18.62 -3.49
CA ILE A 286 -0.06 18.13 -2.41
C ILE A 286 -0.59 19.30 -1.56
N GLN A 287 0.29 20.20 -1.11
CA GLN A 287 -0.09 21.37 -0.31
C GLN A 287 -0.91 22.42 -1.09
N THR A 288 -0.64 22.59 -2.39
CA THR A 288 -1.37 23.57 -3.22
C THR A 288 -2.80 23.10 -3.48
N SER A 289 -3.03 21.80 -3.60
CA SER A 289 -4.37 21.22 -3.75
C SER A 289 -5.25 21.47 -2.51
N ASN A 290 -4.65 21.47 -1.32
CA ASN A 290 -5.32 21.78 -0.05
C ASN A 290 -6.01 23.16 -0.04
N ASN A 291 -5.41 24.17 -0.68
CA ASN A 291 -5.97 25.53 -0.71
C ASN A 291 -7.26 25.64 -1.54
N ASN A 292 -7.54 24.67 -2.41
CA ASN A 292 -8.67 24.73 -3.33
C ASN A 292 -9.90 23.93 -2.85
N ASN A 293 -9.73 22.86 -2.05
CA ASN A 293 -10.79 21.86 -1.85
C ASN A 293 -11.25 21.65 -0.39
N ASN A 294 -10.86 22.48 0.59
CA ASN A 294 -11.30 22.39 2.01
C ASN A 294 -11.13 21.02 2.71
N GLU A 295 -10.50 20.02 2.08
CA GLU A 295 -10.20 18.71 2.66
C GLU A 295 -8.80 18.68 3.29
N GLN A 296 -8.64 19.39 4.41
CA GLN A 296 -7.40 19.36 5.20
C GLN A 296 -7.01 17.93 5.62
N SER A 297 -8.01 17.06 5.81
CA SER A 297 -7.81 15.65 6.20
C SER A 297 -7.02 14.87 5.13
N SER A 298 -7.40 14.95 3.85
CA SER A 298 -6.81 14.16 2.77
C SER A 298 -5.33 14.50 2.54
N THR A 299 -4.96 15.78 2.65
CA THR A 299 -3.58 16.25 2.52
C THR A 299 -2.69 15.81 3.68
N ALA A 300 -3.19 15.97 4.92
CA ALA A 300 -2.45 15.57 6.12
C ALA A 300 -2.19 14.05 6.15
N ASN A 301 -3.12 13.25 5.61
CA ASN A 301 -2.97 11.80 5.50
C ASN A 301 -1.83 11.41 4.55
N LEU A 302 -1.77 12.03 3.37
CA LEU A 302 -0.70 11.82 2.39
C LEU A 302 0.68 12.16 2.97
N ILE A 303 0.78 13.28 3.68
CA ILE A 303 2.04 13.71 4.33
C ILE A 303 2.39 12.78 5.50
N SER A 304 1.40 12.35 6.29
CA SER A 304 1.61 11.39 7.38
C SER A 304 2.11 10.04 6.87
N ALA A 305 1.62 9.58 5.71
CA ALA A 305 2.12 8.36 5.08
C ALA A 305 3.63 8.46 4.78
N LEU A 306 4.08 9.59 4.21
CA LEU A 306 5.52 9.85 4.01
C LEU A 306 6.27 9.92 5.34
N ARG A 307 5.71 10.60 6.34
CA ARG A 307 6.35 10.79 7.66
C ARG A 307 6.67 9.47 8.35
N TYR A 308 5.73 8.53 8.37
CA TYR A 308 5.84 7.32 9.18
C TYR A 308 6.37 6.10 8.41
N ASN A 309 6.32 6.11 7.07
CA ASN A 309 6.71 4.94 6.27
C ASN A 309 8.00 5.14 5.45
N SER A 310 8.54 6.36 5.36
CA SER A 310 9.81 6.59 4.68
C SER A 310 11.01 6.06 5.50
N LYS A 311 11.96 5.47 4.79
CA LYS A 311 13.19 4.90 5.34
C LYS A 311 14.26 5.96 5.59
N HIS A 312 14.54 6.82 4.60
CA HIS A 312 15.66 7.77 4.64
C HIS A 312 15.24 9.20 5.02
N LEU A 313 13.96 9.42 5.38
CA LEU A 313 13.46 10.74 5.77
C LEU A 313 14.26 11.35 6.94
N ASN A 314 14.69 10.53 7.89
CA ASN A 314 15.40 10.98 9.08
C ASN A 314 16.92 11.12 8.90
N ASP A 315 17.47 10.68 7.78
CA ASP A 315 18.92 10.70 7.50
C ASP A 315 19.51 12.11 7.47
N GLU A 316 20.76 12.27 7.92
CA GLU A 316 21.44 13.58 7.94
C GLU A 316 21.59 14.20 6.54
N SER A 317 21.66 13.35 5.50
CA SER A 317 21.73 13.75 4.09
C SER A 317 20.45 14.40 3.57
N THR A 318 19.30 14.14 4.21
CA THR A 318 18.00 14.62 3.76
C THR A 318 17.87 16.14 3.94
N PRO A 319 17.50 16.90 2.89
CA PRO A 319 17.39 18.35 2.97
C PRO A 319 16.44 18.84 4.07
N LYS A 320 16.94 19.74 4.94
CA LYS A 320 16.17 20.32 6.08
C LYS A 320 14.82 20.92 5.67
N ALA A 321 14.75 21.54 4.50
CA ALA A 321 13.49 22.11 3.99
C ALA A 321 12.41 21.04 3.78
N ILE A 322 12.77 19.85 3.29
CA ILE A 322 11.83 18.74 3.08
C ILE A 322 11.43 18.13 4.42
N LYS A 323 12.40 17.90 5.31
CA LYS A 323 12.16 17.45 6.70
C LYS A 323 11.18 18.35 7.42
N ASN A 324 11.38 19.66 7.38
CA ASN A 324 10.53 20.61 8.07
C ASN A 324 9.09 20.56 7.56
N VAL A 325 8.87 20.40 6.26
CA VAL A 325 7.50 20.32 5.70
C VAL A 325 6.79 19.04 6.16
N ILE A 326 7.47 17.90 6.09
CA ILE A 326 6.87 16.60 6.45
C ILE A 326 6.67 16.45 7.95
N LEU A 327 7.60 16.97 8.77
CA LEU A 327 7.55 16.83 10.23
C LEU A 327 6.71 17.90 10.93
N ALA A 328 6.48 19.06 10.31
CA ALA A 328 5.63 20.12 10.85
C ALA A 328 4.13 19.85 10.67
N THR A 329 3.77 18.84 9.87
CA THR A 329 2.40 18.37 9.66
C THR A 329 2.13 17.17 10.56
#